data_AF-E4UN45-F1
#
_entry.id   AF-E4UN45-F1
#
_cell.length_a   1.000
_cell.length_b   1.000
_cell.length_c   1.000
_cell.angle_alpha   90.00
_cell.angle_beta   90.00
_cell.angle_gamma   90.00
#
_symmetry.space_group_name_H-M   'P 1'
#
loop_
_entity.id
_entity.type
_entity.pdbx_description
1 polymer ?
#
loop_
_entity_poly.entity_id
_entity_poly.type
_entity_poly.pdbx_seq_one_letter_code
_entity_poly.pdbx_strand_id
1 'polypeptide(L)'
;MPVHKVLFWSGFGVAVRLWQLGIEMRPFFNKESLWVYPLFATVGGSFGYWLEGVEGRQLKMLAERKRMLLEKRQRRAERDAAEPVGLGQA
;
A
#
# COMPACT_ATOMS: atom_id res chain seq x y z
N MET A 1 8.88 -1.54 -5.09
CA MET A 1 7.75 -2.48 -4.98
C MET A 1 8.29 -3.88 -5.13
N PRO A 2 7.77 -4.87 -4.41
CA PRO A 2 8.02 -6.27 -4.72
C PRO A 2 7.51 -6.59 -6.13
N VAL A 3 8.29 -7.35 -6.92
CA VAL A 3 7.95 -7.71 -8.32
C VAL A 3 6.58 -8.39 -8.42
N HIS A 4 6.19 -9.16 -7.39
CA HIS A 4 4.89 -9.83 -7.34
C HIS A 4 3.69 -8.86 -7.30
N LYS A 5 3.82 -7.67 -6.70
CA LYS A 5 2.74 -6.68 -6.66
C LYS A 5 2.48 -6.08 -8.05
N VAL A 6 3.55 -5.79 -8.80
CA VAL A 6 3.44 -5.28 -10.17
C VAL A 6 2.78 -6.32 -11.08
N LEU A 7 3.22 -7.58 -10.99
CA LEU A 7 2.63 -8.70 -11.72
C LEU A 7 1.14 -8.91 -11.37
N PHE A 8 0.79 -8.79 -10.10
CA PHE A 8 -0.59 -8.91 -9.63
C PHE A 8 -1.47 -7.80 -10.23
N TRP A 9 -1.05 -6.54 -10.14
CA TRP A 9 -1.84 -5.41 -10.65
C TRP A 9 -1.91 -5.37 -12.18
N SER A 10 -0.86 -5.77 -12.89
CA SER A 10 -0.91 -5.93 -14.34
C SER A 10 -1.84 -7.07 -14.75
N GLY A 11 -1.79 -8.21 -14.05
CA GLY A 11 -2.68 -9.34 -14.29
C GLY A 11 -4.14 -9.01 -13.95
N PHE A 12 -4.37 -8.25 -12.89
CA PHE A 12 -5.69 -7.77 -12.49
C PHE A 12 -6.31 -6.85 -13.54
N GLY A 13 -5.54 -5.93 -14.13
CA GLY A 13 -6.03 -5.08 -15.24
C GLY A 13 -6.50 -5.88 -16.46
N VAL A 14 -5.76 -6.95 -16.79
CA VAL A 14 -6.16 -7.89 -17.86
C VAL A 14 -7.39 -8.70 -17.45
N ALA A 15 -7.47 -9.15 -16.19
CA ALA A 15 -8.62 -9.88 -15.66
C ALA A 15 -9.91 -9.04 -15.68
N VAL A 16 -9.83 -7.75 -15.35
CA VAL A 16 -10.96 -6.81 -15.42
C VAL A 16 -11.43 -6.64 -16.87
N ARG A 17 -10.52 -6.60 -17.85
CA ARG A 17 -10.88 -6.56 -19.28
C ARG A 17 -11.59 -7.84 -19.74
N LEU A 18 -11.11 -9.00 -19.27
CA LEU A 18 -11.78 -10.29 -19.53
C LEU A 18 -13.17 -10.33 -18.87
N TRP A 19 -13.31 -9.78 -17.67
CA TRP A 19 -14.60 -9.65 -16.98
C TRP A 19 -15.57 -8.75 -17.76
N GLN A 20 -15.11 -7.59 -18.26
CA GLN A 20 -15.92 -6.71 -19.11
C GLN A 20 -16.43 -7.44 -20.35
N LEU A 21 -15.54 -8.15 -21.07
CA LEU A 21 -15.91 -8.91 -22.27
C LEU A 21 -16.88 -10.06 -21.97
N GLY A 22 -16.76 -10.67 -20.78
CA GLY A 22 -17.70 -11.66 -20.28
C GLY A 22 -19.10 -11.10 -20.07
N ILE A 23 -19.22 -9.85 -19.58
CA ILE A 23 -20.50 -9.15 -19.45
C ILE A 23 -21.08 -8.77 -20.82
N GLU A 24 -20.25 -8.26 -21.74
CA GLU A 24 -20.68 -7.84 -23.08
C GLU A 24 -20.94 -9.02 -24.05
N MET A 25 -20.67 -10.26 -23.64
CA MET A 25 -20.74 -11.47 -24.50
C MET A 25 -20.02 -11.32 -25.85
N ARG A 26 -18.97 -10.49 -25.92
CA ARG A 26 -18.16 -10.34 -27.14
C ARG A 26 -17.08 -11.42 -27.20
N PRO A 27 -16.74 -11.93 -28.39
CA PRO A 27 -15.68 -12.92 -28.55
C PRO A 27 -14.34 -12.37 -28.05
N PHE A 28 -13.71 -13.09 -27.12
CA PHE A 28 -12.47 -12.69 -26.44
C PHE A 28 -11.26 -12.56 -27.38
N PHE A 29 -11.27 -13.27 -28.52
CA PHE A 29 -10.15 -13.35 -29.45
C PHE A 29 -10.54 -12.81 -30.81
N ASN A 30 -10.63 -11.48 -30.92
CA ASN A 30 -10.72 -10.80 -32.21
C ASN A 30 -9.33 -10.30 -32.61
N LYS A 31 -8.86 -10.63 -33.83
CA LYS A 31 -7.47 -10.36 -34.26
C LYS A 31 -7.11 -8.87 -34.21
N GLU A 32 -8.07 -7.98 -34.40
CA GLU A 32 -7.89 -6.52 -34.26
C GLU A 32 -7.77 -6.05 -32.81
N SER A 33 -8.28 -6.80 -31.83
CA SER A 33 -8.31 -6.41 -30.42
C SER A 33 -7.18 -7.01 -29.57
N LEU A 34 -6.28 -7.80 -30.17
CA LEU A 34 -5.16 -8.43 -29.44
C LEU A 34 -4.20 -7.40 -28.80
N TRP A 35 -4.08 -6.20 -29.38
CA TRP A 35 -3.26 -5.12 -28.82
C TRP A 35 -3.89 -4.44 -27.58
N VAL A 36 -5.18 -4.67 -27.33
CA VAL A 36 -5.87 -4.14 -26.15
C VAL A 36 -5.36 -4.82 -24.87
N TYR A 37 -4.90 -6.08 -24.94
CA TYR A 37 -4.37 -6.80 -23.78
C TYR A 37 -3.12 -6.15 -23.16
N PRO A 38 -2.05 -5.82 -23.92
CA PRO A 38 -0.93 -5.06 -23.38
C PRO A 38 -1.31 -3.62 -22.96
N LEU A 39 -2.32 -3.00 -23.59
CA LEU A 39 -2.83 -1.70 -23.15
C LEU A 39 -3.50 -1.79 -21.75
N PHE A 40 -4.33 -2.80 -21.51
CA PHE A 40 -4.93 -3.01 -20.20
C PHE A 40 -3.90 -3.49 -19.16
N ALA A 41 -2.88 -4.25 -19.57
CA ALA A 41 -1.77 -4.61 -18.69
C ALA A 41 -0.95 -3.38 -18.27
N THR A 42 -0.71 -2.44 -19.19
CA THR A 42 0.02 -1.19 -18.90
C THR A 42 -0.82 -0.22 -18.07
N VAL A 43 -2.11 -0.08 -18.34
CA VAL A 43 -3.03 0.72 -17.52
C VAL A 43 -3.18 0.12 -16.12
N GLY A 44 -3.39 -1.20 -16.00
CA GLY A 44 -3.46 -1.89 -14.72
C GLY A 44 -2.15 -1.82 -13.93
N GLY A 45 -1.01 -1.97 -14.60
CA GLY A 45 0.32 -1.80 -14.00
C GLY A 45 0.57 -0.37 -13.51
N SER A 46 0.18 0.64 -14.30
CA SER A 46 0.29 2.05 -13.93
C SER A 46 -0.61 2.39 -12.75
N PHE A 47 -1.83 1.84 -12.72
CA PHE A 47 -2.76 1.99 -11.60
C PHE A 47 -2.25 1.33 -10.31
N GLY A 48 -1.70 0.12 -10.42
CA GLY A 48 -1.04 -0.56 -9.29
C GLY A 48 0.15 0.23 -8.74
N TYR A 49 0.97 0.81 -9.63
CA TYR A 49 2.09 1.67 -9.25
C TYR A 49 1.63 2.92 -8.49
N TRP A 50 0.51 3.52 -8.88
CA TRP A 50 -0.07 4.66 -8.16
C TRP A 50 -0.61 4.27 -6.78
N LEU A 51 -1.33 3.15 -6.66
CA LEU A 51 -1.93 2.69 -5.40
C LEU A 51 -0.89 2.36 -4.33
N GLU A 52 0.17 1.65 -4.68
CA GLU A 52 1.25 1.36 -3.71
C GLU A 52 2.03 2.63 -3.34
N GLY A 53 2.05 3.65 -4.21
CA GLY A 53 2.47 5.00 -3.86
C GLY A 53 1.58 5.66 -2.79
N VAL A 54 0.26 5.46 -2.84
CA VAL A 54 -0.69 5.92 -1.81
C VAL A 54 -0.47 5.19 -0.49
N GLU A 55 -0.35 3.87 -0.54
CA GLU A 55 -0.13 3.00 0.64
C GLU A 55 1.18 3.36 1.37
N GLY A 56 2.25 3.58 0.60
CA GLY A 56 3.54 4.01 1.15
C GLY A 56 3.50 5.35 1.89
N ARG A 57 2.66 6.30 1.45
CA ARG A 57 2.46 7.57 2.16
C ARG A 57 1.78 7.36 3.50
N GLN A 58 0.77 6.49 3.56
CA GLN A 58 0.04 6.19 4.80
C GLN A 58 0.93 5.47 5.82
N LEU A 59 1.67 4.44 5.39
CA LEU A 59 2.58 3.69 6.25
C LEU A 59 3.70 4.57 6.82
N LYS A 60 4.28 5.47 6.01
CA LYS A 60 5.30 6.42 6.49
C LYS A 60 4.76 7.33 7.58
N MET A 61 3.59 7.91 7.37
CA MET A 61 2.94 8.78 8.36
C MET A 61 2.59 8.04 9.65
N LEU A 62 2.15 6.79 9.56
CA LEU A 62 1.87 5.95 10.72
C LEU A 62 3.15 5.62 11.51
N ALA A 63 4.22 5.27 10.79
CA ALA A 63 5.52 4.95 11.39
C ALA A 63 6.13 6.16 12.11
N GLU A 64 6.03 7.35 11.51
CA GLU A 64 6.51 8.60 12.09
C GLU A 64 5.75 8.97 13.37
N ARG A 65 4.42 8.85 13.36
CA ARG A 65 3.59 9.03 14.57
C ARG A 65 3.97 8.03 15.67
N LYS A 66 4.18 6.76 15.31
CA LYS A 66 4.61 5.73 16.26
C LYS A 66 5.95 6.08 16.92
N ARG A 67 6.93 6.55 16.14
CA ARG A 67 8.24 6.98 16.66
C ARG A 67 8.09 8.13 17.67
N MET A 68 7.34 9.17 17.32
CA MET A 68 7.09 10.29 18.23
C MET A 68 6.41 9.85 19.55
N LEU A 69 5.45 8.92 19.48
CA LEU A 69 4.78 8.40 20.68
C LEU A 69 5.73 7.56 21.56
N LEU A 70 6.58 6.75 20.95
CA LEU A 70 7.57 5.94 21.68
C LEU A 70 8.63 6.82 22.34
N GLU A 71 9.15 7.83 21.66
CA GLU A 71 10.10 8.79 22.25
C GLU A 71 9.47 9.54 23.43
N LYS A 72 8.21 9.97 23.32
CA LYS A 72 7.48 10.60 24.45
C LYS A 72 7.33 9.64 25.64
N ARG A 73 7.07 8.36 25.39
CA ARG A 73 6.98 7.33 26.44
C ARG A 73 8.32 7.06 27.09
N GLN A 74 9.40 6.98 26.31
CA GLN A 74 10.76 6.84 26.83
C GLN A 74 11.14 8.01 27.73
N ARG A 75 10.88 9.26 27.29
CA ARG A 75 11.14 10.46 28.10
C ARG A 75 10.31 10.53 29.39
N ARG A 76 9.10 9.96 29.41
CA ARG A 76 8.31 9.85 30.65
C ARG A 76 8.89 8.79 31.58
N ALA A 77 9.22 7.61 31.05
CA ALA A 77 9.85 6.55 31.83
C ALA A 77 11.19 6.99 32.43
N GLU A 78 11.99 7.78 31.71
CA GLU A 78 13.24 8.37 32.22
C GLU A 78 13.00 9.40 33.33
N ARG A 79 11.93 10.19 33.26
CA ARG A 79 11.54 11.14 34.33
C ARG A 79 11.03 10.40 35.57
N ASP A 80 10.18 9.41 35.38
CA ASP A 80 9.64 8.60 36.47
C ASP A 80 10.75 7.74 37.12
N ALA A 81 11.76 7.31 36.35
CA ALA A 81 12.94 6.60 36.86
C ALA A 81 14.01 7.53 37.48
N ALA A 82 14.03 8.81 37.09
CA ALA A 82 14.83 9.87 37.72
C ALA A 82 14.14 10.50 38.95
N GLU A 83 12.91 10.06 39.25
CA GLU A 83 12.20 10.32 40.50
C GLU A 83 12.28 9.13 41.51
N PRO A 84 13.45 8.51 41.80
CA PRO A 84 13.56 7.63 42.95
C PRO A 84 13.78 8.52 44.19
N VAL A 85 12.84 8.44 45.13
CA VAL A 85 12.98 8.85 46.55
C VAL A 85 12.88 10.36 46.81
N GLY A 86 11.66 10.85 47.05
CA GLY A 86 11.42 12.20 47.58
C GLY A 86 10.17 12.39 48.45
N LEU A 87 9.41 11.33 48.76
CA LEU A 87 8.19 11.43 49.58
C LEU A 87 8.19 10.39 50.70
N GLY A 88 9.23 10.46 51.53
CA GLY A 88 9.38 9.62 52.71
C GLY A 88 10.37 10.19 53.71
N GLN A 89 10.28 11.48 54.06
CA GLN A 89 10.80 12.06 55.30
C GLN A 89 10.50 13.57 55.36
N ALA A 90 9.50 13.96 56.15
CA ALA A 90 9.43 15.17 56.98
C ALA A 90 8.08 15.20 57.71
#